data_AF-A0A4Y7KXY6-F1
#
_entry.id   AF-A0A4Y7KXY6-F1
#
_cell.length_a   1.000
_cell.length_b   1.000
_cell.length_c   1.000
_cell.angle_alpha   90.00
_cell.angle_beta   90.00
_cell.angle_gamma   90.00
#
_symmetry.space_group_name_H-M   'P 1'
#
loop_
_entity.id
_entity.type
_entity.pdbx_description
1 polymer ?
#
loop_
_entity_poly.entity_id
_entity_poly.type
_entity_poly.pdbx_seq_one_letter_code
_entity_poly.pdbx_strand_id
1 'polypeptide(L)'
;MAISLTASSRWILTGTPMPNTPDSQVSHLQPMLKFLHEEAYGQNQKSWEAGVLRPFEAKIEEGRSRLLELLNRCMISARKLDLHTIPPCIKKVVFLNFMEEHARSYNELVVTIRRNILMADWNDPSHVESLLNPKQWKFRSRTIRNVRLSCCVAGHIKVTEAGDDIRETMDVLVSQGLDPASEEYAFIRHSILDGCSCYRCKEWCRLPVITPCRHLLCLDCVALDSEKCTFPGCGNSYKMQSPEIRTRSENPNPKWPVPQDLIELQPSYEQDDWNPDWHATSSSKVAYLVKRLKALQESNIKIGYSVVQNKESTSDELLNSNKQLGKALLHPDTCSNPNDSALKIPPEKVIIFSQFLEHIHVIEQQLTGAGIKVSGLYSPMHSTNKLGI
;
A
#
# COMPACT_ATOMS: atom_id res chain seq x y z
N MET A 1 17.75 11.92 26.34
CA MET A 1 17.20 12.27 27.67
C MET A 1 17.05 11.05 28.59
N ALA A 2 16.50 9.90 28.15
CA ALA A 2 16.36 8.74 29.04
C ALA A 2 17.69 8.07 29.44
N ILE A 3 18.69 8.03 28.54
CA ILE A 3 19.99 7.34 28.77
C ILE A 3 20.80 7.95 29.93
N SER A 4 20.70 9.28 30.11
CA SER A 4 21.45 10.06 31.11
C SER A 4 20.87 9.98 32.52
N LEU A 5 19.69 9.35 32.70
CA LEU A 5 19.12 9.13 34.02
C LEU A 5 20.06 8.22 34.82
N THR A 6 20.27 8.54 36.10
CA THR A 6 21.05 7.71 37.01
C THR A 6 20.10 6.85 37.84
N ALA A 7 20.33 5.54 37.85
CA ALA A 7 19.56 4.58 38.62
C ALA A 7 20.43 3.36 38.91
N SER A 8 20.26 2.76 40.10
CA SER A 8 20.92 1.50 40.47
C SER A 8 20.35 0.31 39.72
N SER A 9 19.14 0.41 39.17
CA SER A 9 18.49 -0.63 38.38
C SER A 9 17.64 -0.01 37.28
N ARG A 10 17.67 -0.61 36.09
CA ARG A 10 16.97 -0.11 34.91
C ARG A 10 16.20 -1.24 34.27
N TRP A 11 14.95 -0.97 33.92
CA TRP A 11 14.06 -1.94 33.28
C TRP A 11 13.46 -1.32 32.04
N ILE A 12 13.36 -2.10 30.97
CA ILE A 12 12.64 -1.74 29.76
C ILE A 12 11.46 -2.70 29.64
N LEU A 13 10.24 -2.15 29.66
CA LEU A 13 9.03 -2.90 29.37
C LEU A 13 8.58 -2.57 27.94
N THR A 14 8.72 -3.53 27.03
CA THR A 14 8.28 -3.40 25.65
C THR A 14 7.66 -4.72 25.17
N GLY A 15 6.58 -4.64 24.39
CA GLY A 15 5.96 -5.82 23.80
C GLY A 15 6.81 -6.42 22.67
N THR A 16 7.47 -5.57 21.89
CA THR A 16 8.33 -5.96 20.76
C THR A 16 9.54 -5.03 20.72
N PRO A 17 10.73 -5.48 21.14
CA PRO A 17 11.92 -4.62 21.24
C PRO A 17 12.43 -4.15 19.87
N MET A 18 12.11 -4.90 18.81
CA MET A 18 12.34 -4.49 17.42
C MET A 18 10.99 -4.34 16.73
N PRO A 19 10.76 -3.26 15.97
CA PRO A 19 9.55 -3.12 15.14
C PRO A 19 9.40 -4.34 14.21
N ASN A 20 8.19 -4.76 13.88
CA ASN A 20 7.99 -5.82 12.88
C ASN A 20 7.81 -5.20 11.49
N THR A 21 8.84 -4.49 11.02
CA THR A 21 8.90 -3.86 9.70
C THR A 21 9.92 -4.58 8.81
N PRO A 22 9.78 -4.56 7.48
CA PRO A 22 10.76 -5.16 6.56
C PRO A 22 12.19 -4.64 6.77
N ASP A 23 12.32 -3.38 7.19
CA ASP A 23 13.59 -2.72 7.49
C ASP A 23 13.99 -2.78 8.97
N SER A 24 13.33 -3.62 9.76
CA SER A 24 13.66 -3.74 11.19
C SER A 24 15.02 -4.37 11.36
N GLN A 25 15.99 -3.52 11.70
CA GLN A 25 17.36 -3.91 11.91
C GLN A 25 17.62 -4.17 13.38
N VAL A 26 18.55 -5.09 13.64
CA VAL A 26 19.10 -5.35 14.98
C VAL A 26 19.64 -4.08 15.63
N SER A 27 20.00 -3.06 14.84
CA SER A 27 20.40 -1.72 15.29
C SER A 27 19.39 -1.06 16.24
N HIS A 28 18.10 -1.38 16.18
CA HIS A 28 17.09 -0.88 17.12
C HIS A 28 17.31 -1.32 18.57
N LEU A 29 18.06 -2.40 18.81
CA LEU A 29 18.41 -2.85 20.17
C LEU A 29 19.50 -2.00 20.82
N GLN A 30 20.37 -1.34 20.03
CA GLN A 30 21.53 -0.62 20.57
C GLN A 30 21.11 0.51 21.53
N PRO A 31 20.14 1.39 21.20
CA PRO A 31 19.69 2.41 22.14
C PRO A 31 19.10 1.83 23.43
N MET A 32 18.48 0.65 23.36
CA MET A 32 17.93 -0.05 24.52
C MET A 32 19.05 -0.58 25.43
N LEU A 33 20.06 -1.23 24.85
CA LEU A 33 21.26 -1.67 25.57
C LEU A 33 22.01 -0.49 26.19
N LYS A 34 22.10 0.62 25.45
CA LYS A 34 22.70 1.87 25.92
C LYS A 34 21.90 2.49 27.06
N PHE A 35 20.58 2.37 27.08
CA PHE A 35 19.76 2.78 28.22
C PHE A 35 20.01 1.88 29.43
N LEU A 36 20.09 0.56 29.24
CA LEU A 36 20.38 -0.43 30.28
C LEU A 36 21.82 -0.36 30.81
N HIS A 37 22.69 0.43 30.17
CA HIS A 37 24.11 0.54 30.50
C HIS A 37 24.85 -0.79 30.35
N GLU A 38 24.45 -1.61 29.39
CA GLU A 38 25.12 -2.88 29.11
C GLU A 38 26.58 -2.62 28.67
N GLU A 39 27.53 -3.28 29.33
CA GLU A 39 28.95 -2.90 29.31
C GLU A 39 29.60 -3.09 27.93
N ALA A 40 29.36 -4.24 27.27
CA ALA A 40 30.08 -4.62 26.08
C ALA A 40 29.56 -3.93 24.82
N TYR A 41 28.25 -3.76 24.71
CA TYR A 41 27.56 -3.36 23.49
C TYR A 41 26.66 -2.12 23.68
N GLY A 42 26.16 -1.90 24.90
CA GLY A 42 25.40 -0.69 25.23
C GLY A 42 26.28 0.55 25.32
N GLN A 43 27.43 0.45 26.01
CA GLN A 43 28.37 1.55 26.19
C GLN A 43 29.33 1.73 25.00
N ASN A 44 29.61 0.65 24.26
CA ASN A 44 30.57 0.67 23.15
C ASN A 44 29.91 0.36 21.80
N GLN A 45 29.61 1.42 21.05
CA GLN A 45 29.03 1.34 19.71
C GLN A 45 29.92 0.54 18.73
N LYS A 46 31.24 0.70 18.79
CA LYS A 46 32.16 0.02 17.87
C LYS A 46 32.17 -1.48 18.10
N SER A 47 32.14 -1.90 19.38
CA SER A 47 32.02 -3.31 19.76
C SER A 47 30.69 -3.90 19.32
N TRP A 48 29.59 -3.16 19.44
CA TRP A 48 28.28 -3.57 18.92
C TRP A 48 28.31 -3.77 17.40
N GLU A 49 28.86 -2.80 16.66
CA GLU A 49 28.91 -2.85 15.21
C GLU A 49 29.76 -4.00 14.68
N ALA A 50 30.95 -4.20 15.25
CA ALA A 50 31.89 -5.23 14.82
C ALA A 50 31.52 -6.62 15.35
N GLY A 51 30.99 -6.70 16.58
CA GLY A 51 30.72 -7.93 17.29
C GLY A 51 29.38 -8.56 16.93
N VAL A 52 28.35 -7.73 16.68
CA VAL A 52 26.97 -8.18 16.50
C VAL A 52 26.37 -7.67 15.19
N LEU A 53 26.26 -6.36 14.97
CA LEU A 53 25.47 -5.80 13.86
C LEU A 53 25.96 -6.27 12.49
N ARG A 54 27.22 -5.98 12.14
CA ARG A 54 27.77 -6.35 10.83
C ARG A 54 27.82 -7.86 10.59
N PRO A 55 28.28 -8.69 11.54
CA PRO A 55 28.22 -10.14 11.37
C PRO A 55 26.79 -10.67 11.22
N PHE A 56 25.83 -10.14 11.98
CA PHE A 56 24.43 -10.56 11.88
C PHE A 56 23.82 -10.20 10.52
N GLU A 57 24.04 -8.97 10.04
CA GLU A 57 23.57 -8.51 8.72
C GLU A 57 24.22 -9.30 7.57
N ALA A 58 25.48 -9.70 7.74
CA ALA A 58 26.20 -10.58 6.83
C ALA A 58 25.79 -12.06 6.93
N LYS A 59 24.83 -12.41 7.80
CA LYS A 59 24.35 -13.78 8.06
C LYS A 59 25.44 -14.74 8.55
N ILE A 60 26.38 -14.22 9.33
CA ILE A 60 27.46 -14.97 9.96
C ILE A 60 26.96 -15.49 11.33
N GLU A 61 27.15 -16.78 11.61
CA GLU A 61 26.57 -17.46 12.79
C GLU A 61 27.09 -16.91 14.12
N GLU A 62 28.34 -16.45 14.16
CA GLU A 62 28.95 -15.81 15.32
C GLU A 62 28.20 -14.55 15.75
N GLY A 63 27.71 -13.76 14.78
CA GLY A 63 26.90 -12.57 15.06
C GLY A 63 25.57 -12.91 15.73
N ARG A 64 24.91 -13.96 15.23
CA ARG A 64 23.68 -14.50 15.82
C ARG A 64 23.92 -15.06 17.21
N SER A 65 24.97 -15.84 17.40
CA SER A 65 25.29 -16.48 18.69
C SER A 65 25.56 -15.44 19.78
N ARG A 66 26.36 -14.42 19.48
CA ARG A 66 26.62 -13.30 20.41
C ARG A 66 25.37 -12.51 20.75
N LEU A 67 24.49 -12.27 19.77
CA LEU A 67 23.22 -11.61 20.01
C LEU A 67 22.33 -12.43 20.94
N LEU A 68 22.23 -13.75 20.74
CA LEU A 68 21.45 -14.64 21.59
C LEU A 68 22.00 -14.71 23.02
N GLU A 69 23.32 -14.83 23.17
CA GLU A 69 23.97 -14.82 24.48
C GLU A 69 23.68 -13.53 25.26
N LEU A 70 23.83 -12.39 24.59
CA LEU A 70 23.51 -11.08 25.16
C LEU A 70 22.05 -11.00 25.61
N LEU A 71 21.12 -11.36 24.72
CA LEU A 71 19.69 -11.28 25.00
C LEU A 71 19.28 -12.25 26.11
N ASN A 72 19.84 -13.46 26.16
CA ASN A 72 19.56 -14.42 27.24
C ASN A 72 19.99 -13.89 28.62
N ARG A 73 20.99 -13.00 28.68
CA ARG A 73 21.47 -12.39 29.92
C ARG A 73 20.61 -11.21 30.38
N CYS A 74 20.08 -10.41 29.46
CA CYS A 74 19.42 -9.13 29.79
C CYS A 74 17.93 -9.06 29.43
N MET A 75 17.35 -10.08 28.81
CA MET A 75 15.96 -10.09 28.36
C MET A 75 15.22 -11.31 28.91
N ILE A 76 14.03 -11.05 29.45
CA ILE A 76 13.04 -12.09 29.75
C ILE A 76 11.88 -11.88 28.77
N SER A 77 11.54 -12.92 28.03
CA SER A 77 10.44 -12.89 27.06
C SER A 77 9.59 -14.15 27.18
N ALA A 78 8.29 -13.97 27.32
CA ALA A 78 7.31 -15.05 27.27
C ALA A 78 6.48 -14.89 26.00
N ARG A 79 6.32 -15.96 25.22
CA ARG A 79 5.51 -15.90 23.99
C ARG A 79 4.09 -16.34 24.34
N LYS A 80 3.11 -15.82 23.60
CA LYS A 80 1.72 -16.28 23.72
C LYS A 80 1.56 -17.78 23.42
N LEU A 81 2.48 -18.35 22.63
CA LEU A 81 2.52 -19.80 22.35
C LEU A 81 2.89 -20.64 23.57
N ASP A 82 3.58 -20.06 24.55
CA ASP A 82 3.96 -20.75 25.79
C ASP A 82 2.79 -20.77 26.79
N LEU A 83 1.65 -20.13 26.47
CA LEU A 83 0.44 -20.06 27.29
C LEU A 83 -0.63 -21.02 26.77
N HIS A 84 -0.90 -22.11 27.49
CA HIS A 84 -1.90 -23.13 27.11
C HIS A 84 -3.35 -22.63 27.06
N THR A 85 -3.66 -21.51 27.72
CA THR A 85 -5.02 -20.94 27.79
C THR A 85 -5.39 -20.09 26.58
N ILE A 86 -4.42 -19.70 25.73
CA ILE A 86 -4.67 -18.87 24.56
C ILE A 86 -4.99 -19.76 23.35
N PRO A 87 -6.16 -19.62 22.72
CA PRO A 87 -6.47 -20.37 21.51
C PRO A 87 -5.46 -20.10 20.38
N PRO A 88 -5.17 -21.09 19.51
CA PRO A 88 -4.22 -20.90 18.42
C PRO A 88 -4.70 -19.81 17.44
N CYS A 89 -3.78 -18.93 17.05
CA CYS A 89 -4.05 -17.90 16.04
C CYS A 89 -3.97 -18.52 14.63
N ILE A 90 -5.13 -18.73 14.00
CA ILE A 90 -5.21 -19.24 12.63
C ILE A 90 -5.11 -18.07 11.65
N LYS A 91 -4.04 -18.05 10.85
CA LYS A 91 -3.84 -17.06 9.79
C LYS A 91 -4.25 -17.64 8.45
N LYS A 92 -5.17 -16.97 7.75
CA LYS A 92 -5.61 -17.33 6.40
C LYS A 92 -5.35 -16.15 5.47
N VAL A 93 -4.64 -16.39 4.37
CA VAL A 93 -4.42 -15.40 3.31
C VAL A 93 -5.43 -15.67 2.20
N VAL A 94 -6.11 -14.61 1.76
CA VAL A 94 -7.09 -14.68 0.68
C VAL A 94 -6.68 -13.70 -0.41
N PHE A 95 -6.44 -14.23 -1.60
CA PHE A 95 -6.21 -13.43 -2.80
C PHE A 95 -7.56 -13.02 -3.38
N LEU A 96 -7.68 -11.74 -3.71
CA LEU A 96 -8.89 -11.16 -4.26
C LEU A 96 -8.59 -10.59 -5.64
N ASN A 97 -9.47 -10.86 -6.59
CA ASN A 97 -9.45 -10.16 -7.86
C ASN A 97 -10.07 -8.78 -7.69
N PHE A 98 -9.56 -7.80 -8.44
CA PHE A 98 -10.23 -6.52 -8.53
C PHE A 98 -11.55 -6.66 -9.29
N MET A 99 -12.53 -5.87 -8.86
CA MET A 99 -13.72 -5.60 -9.66
C MET A 99 -13.32 -4.72 -10.83
N GLU A 100 -14.09 -4.73 -11.92
CA GLU A 100 -13.72 -4.09 -13.17
C GLU A 100 -13.30 -2.62 -13.01
N GLU A 101 -14.11 -1.80 -12.33
CA GLU A 101 -13.81 -0.39 -12.07
C GLU A 101 -12.52 -0.20 -11.23
N HIS A 102 -12.35 -1.04 -10.21
CA HIS A 102 -11.17 -1.01 -9.36
C HIS A 102 -9.91 -1.39 -10.15
N ALA A 103 -10.01 -2.41 -11.02
CA ALA A 103 -8.93 -2.82 -11.90
C ALA A 103 -8.57 -1.70 -12.89
N ARG A 104 -9.57 -1.03 -13.47
CA ARG A 104 -9.35 0.10 -14.40
C ARG A 104 -8.54 1.21 -13.73
N SER A 105 -8.98 1.68 -12.56
CA SER A 105 -8.27 2.72 -11.82
C SER A 105 -6.85 2.33 -11.39
N TYR A 106 -6.66 1.09 -10.94
CA TYR A 106 -5.34 0.58 -10.57
C TYR A 106 -4.41 0.53 -11.78
N ASN A 107 -4.90 0.04 -12.91
CA ASN A 107 -4.13 -0.11 -14.14
C ASN A 107 -3.71 1.25 -14.72
N GLU A 108 -4.56 2.28 -14.62
CA GLU A 108 -4.21 3.65 -15.01
C GLU A 108 -2.98 4.15 -14.23
N LEU A 109 -2.96 4.00 -12.90
CA LEU A 109 -1.79 4.34 -12.08
C LEU A 109 -0.55 3.55 -12.50
N VAL A 110 -0.70 2.23 -12.69
CA VAL A 110 0.42 1.38 -13.07
C VAL A 110 0.99 1.78 -14.43
N VAL A 111 0.16 2.14 -15.40
CA VAL A 111 0.61 2.61 -16.71
C VAL A 111 1.45 3.88 -16.57
N THR A 112 1.03 4.85 -15.75
CA THR A 112 1.81 6.09 -15.53
C THR A 112 3.16 5.81 -14.87
N ILE A 113 3.21 4.90 -13.87
CA ILE A 113 4.46 4.46 -13.25
C ILE A 113 5.38 3.80 -14.28
N ARG A 114 4.85 2.84 -15.03
CA ARG A 114 5.61 2.10 -16.04
C ARG A 114 6.11 3.04 -17.13
N ARG A 115 5.33 4.06 -17.51
CA ARG A 115 5.72 5.09 -18.48
C ARG A 115 6.92 5.87 -17.97
N ASN A 116 6.91 6.36 -16.72
CA ASN A 116 8.08 7.02 -16.15
C ASN A 116 9.33 6.12 -16.21
N ILE A 117 9.22 4.86 -15.78
CA ILE A 117 10.37 3.95 -15.75
C ILE A 117 10.88 3.68 -17.17
N LEU A 118 10.01 3.46 -18.15
CA LEU A 118 10.41 3.20 -19.53
C LEU A 118 10.99 4.45 -20.20
N MET A 119 10.40 5.63 -19.99
CA MET A 119 10.85 6.88 -20.62
C MET A 119 12.14 7.43 -19.99
N ALA A 120 12.44 7.05 -18.74
CA ALA A 120 13.72 7.33 -18.11
C ALA A 120 14.82 6.40 -18.67
N ASP A 121 15.25 6.69 -19.91
CA ASP A 121 16.30 5.99 -20.64
C ASP A 121 16.11 4.46 -20.68
N TRP A 122 14.87 4.03 -20.95
CA TRP A 122 14.54 2.62 -21.16
C TRP A 122 14.76 1.72 -19.94
N ASN A 123 14.24 2.15 -18.79
CA ASN A 123 14.39 1.49 -17.48
C ASN A 123 15.78 1.65 -16.85
N ASP A 124 16.51 2.72 -17.17
CA ASP A 124 17.82 2.97 -16.56
C ASP A 124 17.65 3.57 -15.15
N PRO A 125 18.07 2.89 -14.06
CA PRO A 125 17.99 3.44 -12.71
C PRO A 125 19.00 4.59 -12.46
N SER A 126 19.96 4.82 -13.36
CA SER A 126 20.90 5.94 -13.26
C SER A 126 20.27 7.28 -13.66
N HIS A 127 19.21 7.26 -14.49
CA HIS A 127 18.52 8.45 -14.95
C HIS A 127 17.92 9.22 -13.76
N VAL A 128 18.14 10.53 -13.70
CA VAL A 128 17.79 11.35 -12.52
C VAL A 128 16.29 11.35 -12.25
N GLU A 129 15.45 11.22 -13.27
CA GLU A 129 13.98 11.21 -13.17
C GLU A 129 13.37 9.81 -13.03
N SER A 130 14.19 8.76 -13.11
CA SER A 130 13.71 7.38 -12.96
C SER A 130 13.19 7.16 -11.54
N LEU A 131 11.98 6.60 -11.40
CA LEU A 131 11.48 6.12 -10.09
C LEU A 131 12.37 5.03 -9.47
N LEU A 132 13.24 4.40 -10.26
CA LEU A 132 14.23 3.43 -9.80
C LEU A 132 15.48 4.10 -9.22
N ASN A 133 15.69 5.39 -9.49
CA ASN A 133 16.86 6.13 -8.99
C ASN A 133 16.79 6.29 -7.46
N PRO A 134 17.86 5.96 -6.71
CA PRO A 134 17.91 6.15 -5.27
C PRO A 134 17.65 7.60 -4.82
N LYS A 135 18.03 8.60 -5.63
CA LYS A 135 17.80 10.03 -5.34
C LYS A 135 16.33 10.41 -5.39
N GLN A 136 15.51 9.67 -6.15
CA GLN A 136 14.06 9.87 -6.29
C GLN A 136 13.25 9.24 -5.14
N TRP A 137 13.87 8.97 -3.98
CA TRP A 137 13.23 8.24 -2.88
C TRP A 137 11.90 8.87 -2.41
N LYS A 138 11.76 10.20 -2.43
CA LYS A 138 10.51 10.88 -2.03
C LYS A 138 9.36 10.53 -2.96
N PHE A 139 9.57 10.69 -4.27
CA PHE A 139 8.61 10.35 -5.31
C PHE A 139 8.33 8.84 -5.35
N ARG A 140 9.37 8.01 -5.22
CA ARG A 140 9.23 6.55 -5.10
C ARG A 140 8.38 6.16 -3.90
N SER A 141 8.61 6.77 -2.73
CA SER A 141 7.86 6.47 -1.50
C SER A 141 6.40 6.88 -1.63
N ARG A 142 6.12 8.05 -2.23
CA ARG A 142 4.75 8.51 -2.54
C ARG A 142 4.06 7.57 -3.53
N THR A 143 4.76 7.18 -4.60
CA THR A 143 4.27 6.22 -5.60
C THR A 143 3.92 4.88 -4.98
N ILE A 144 4.79 4.32 -4.14
CA ILE A 144 4.53 3.06 -3.42
C ILE A 144 3.32 3.21 -2.48
N ARG A 145 3.19 4.35 -1.78
CA ARG A 145 2.01 4.64 -0.96
C ARG A 145 0.74 4.63 -1.82
N ASN A 146 0.77 5.30 -2.97
CA ASN A 146 -0.37 5.41 -3.89
C ASN A 146 -0.76 4.04 -4.46
N VAL A 147 0.20 3.21 -4.90
CA VAL A 147 -0.06 1.83 -5.36
C VAL A 147 -0.68 0.98 -4.26
N ARG A 148 -0.19 1.11 -3.02
CA ARG A 148 -0.75 0.35 -1.89
C ARG A 148 -2.17 0.82 -1.54
N LEU A 149 -2.45 2.12 -1.67
CA LEU A 149 -3.77 2.69 -1.44
C LEU A 149 -4.75 2.32 -2.56
N SER A 150 -4.31 2.33 -3.83
CA SER A 150 -5.12 1.91 -4.97
C SER A 150 -5.47 0.43 -4.94
N CYS A 151 -4.72 -0.41 -4.22
CA CYS A 151 -5.12 -1.79 -3.92
C CYS A 151 -6.24 -1.92 -2.88
N CYS A 152 -6.56 -0.84 -2.17
CA CYS A 152 -7.57 -0.81 -1.11
C CYS A 152 -8.87 -0.14 -1.59
N VAL A 153 -8.76 0.90 -2.41
CA VAL A 153 -9.85 1.81 -2.74
C VAL A 153 -9.64 2.22 -4.19
N ALA A 154 -10.65 2.05 -5.06
CA ALA A 154 -10.60 2.58 -6.42
C ALA A 154 -10.51 4.11 -6.39
N GLY A 155 -10.24 4.74 -7.51
CA GLY A 155 -10.05 6.19 -7.51
C GLY A 155 -9.50 6.68 -8.83
N HIS A 156 -8.92 7.87 -8.81
CA HIS A 156 -8.26 8.41 -9.97
C HIS A 156 -7.00 9.15 -9.56
N ILE A 157 -6.07 9.24 -10.51
CA ILE A 157 -4.97 10.18 -10.45
C ILE A 157 -5.36 11.30 -11.38
N LYS A 158 -5.35 12.53 -10.86
CA LYS A 158 -5.33 13.69 -11.73
C LYS A 158 -3.97 13.69 -12.41
N VAL A 159 -3.98 13.28 -13.67
CA VAL A 159 -2.84 13.47 -14.56
C VAL A 159 -3.11 14.77 -15.28
N THR A 160 -2.36 15.81 -14.91
CA THR A 160 -2.43 17.11 -15.56
C THR A 160 -1.23 17.29 -16.47
N GLU A 161 -1.42 18.13 -17.49
CA GLU A 161 -0.31 18.60 -18.33
C GLU A 161 0.75 19.26 -17.44
N ALA A 162 2.01 18.88 -17.63
CA ALA A 162 3.13 19.56 -17.02
C ALA A 162 3.44 20.81 -17.84
N GLY A 163 3.08 21.99 -17.33
CA GLY A 163 3.37 23.26 -18.00
C GLY A 163 2.77 23.36 -19.41
N ASP A 164 3.65 23.51 -20.40
CA ASP A 164 3.31 23.67 -21.83
C ASP A 164 3.82 22.49 -22.70
N ASP A 165 4.21 21.37 -22.08
CA ASP A 165 4.90 20.25 -22.74
C ASP A 165 4.11 19.62 -23.88
N ILE A 166 2.77 19.59 -23.81
CA ILE A 166 1.96 19.05 -24.91
C ILE A 166 2.06 19.97 -26.11
N ARG A 167 2.04 21.29 -25.90
CA ARG A 167 2.22 22.27 -26.97
C ARG A 167 3.61 22.12 -27.60
N GLU A 168 4.66 22.03 -26.78
CA GLU A 168 6.04 21.83 -27.27
C GLU A 168 6.16 20.55 -28.10
N THR A 169 5.55 19.45 -27.65
CA THR A 169 5.50 18.19 -28.41
C THR A 169 4.82 18.37 -29.77
N MET A 170 3.68 19.07 -29.81
CA MET A 170 2.97 19.34 -31.07
C MET A 170 3.80 20.23 -31.99
N ASP A 171 4.51 21.23 -31.46
CA ASP A 171 5.40 22.10 -32.24
C ASP A 171 6.57 21.31 -32.85
N VAL A 172 7.13 20.35 -32.11
CA VAL A 172 8.15 19.42 -32.62
C VAL A 172 7.59 18.60 -33.79
N LEU A 173 6.38 18.04 -33.66
CA LEU A 173 5.74 17.29 -34.75
C LEU A 173 5.50 18.17 -35.99
N VAL A 174 5.10 19.42 -35.80
CA VAL A 174 4.92 20.39 -36.90
C VAL A 174 6.25 20.67 -37.59
N SER A 175 7.34 20.85 -36.84
CA SER A 175 8.68 21.00 -37.40
C SER A 175 9.15 19.78 -38.20
N GLN A 176 8.61 18.59 -37.89
CA GLN A 176 8.81 17.32 -38.60
C GLN A 176 7.79 17.10 -39.73
N GLY A 177 7.07 18.14 -40.14
CA GLY A 177 6.18 18.12 -41.30
C GLY A 177 4.76 17.63 -41.03
N LEU A 178 4.28 17.71 -39.79
CA LEU A 178 2.84 17.59 -39.49
C LEU A 178 2.14 18.92 -39.80
N ASP A 179 1.10 18.90 -40.63
CA ASP A 179 0.33 20.11 -40.94
C ASP A 179 -0.60 20.48 -39.77
N PRO A 180 -0.47 21.69 -39.17
CA PRO A 180 -1.35 22.15 -38.09
C PRO A 180 -2.84 22.19 -38.44
N ALA A 181 -3.18 22.29 -39.73
CA ALA A 181 -4.57 22.30 -40.20
C ALA A 181 -5.13 20.91 -40.49
N SER A 182 -4.33 19.85 -40.35
CA SER A 182 -4.73 18.48 -40.69
C SER A 182 -5.61 17.83 -39.62
N GLU A 183 -6.43 16.87 -40.06
CA GLU A 183 -7.16 15.97 -39.15
C GLU A 183 -6.19 15.13 -38.28
N GLU A 184 -5.02 14.77 -38.82
CA GLU A 184 -3.97 14.05 -38.10
C GLU A 184 -3.48 14.86 -36.88
N TYR A 185 -3.24 16.16 -37.06
CA TYR A 185 -2.82 17.05 -35.97
C TYR A 185 -3.87 17.11 -34.87
N ALA A 186 -5.14 17.32 -35.23
CA ALA A 186 -6.24 17.37 -34.28
C ALA A 186 -6.38 16.03 -33.52
N PHE A 187 -6.23 14.91 -34.23
CA PHE A 187 -6.35 13.57 -33.67
C PHE A 187 -5.20 13.25 -32.68
N ILE A 188 -3.95 13.56 -33.04
CA ILE A 188 -2.81 13.35 -32.15
C ILE A 188 -2.97 14.19 -30.89
N ARG A 189 -3.29 15.49 -31.03
CA ARG A 189 -3.48 16.38 -29.87
C ARG A 189 -4.56 15.87 -28.92
N HIS A 190 -5.71 15.44 -29.45
CA HIS A 190 -6.77 14.84 -28.65
C HIS A 190 -6.32 13.54 -27.99
N SER A 191 -5.59 12.69 -28.70
CA SER A 191 -5.11 11.40 -28.19
C SER A 191 -4.11 11.54 -27.03
N ILE A 192 -3.29 12.58 -27.02
CA ILE A 192 -2.37 12.88 -25.91
C ILE A 192 -3.17 13.32 -24.67
N LEU A 193 -4.17 14.18 -24.88
CA LEU A 193 -4.98 14.75 -23.79
C LEU A 193 -5.91 13.72 -23.17
N ASP A 194 -6.61 12.93 -23.98
CA ASP A 194 -7.73 12.09 -23.56
C ASP A 194 -7.48 10.59 -23.69
N GLY A 195 -6.39 10.20 -24.37
CA GLY A 195 -6.07 8.81 -24.68
C GLY A 195 -6.65 8.35 -26.03
N CYS A 196 -6.19 7.19 -26.50
CA CYS A 196 -6.67 6.60 -27.76
C CYS A 196 -6.49 5.08 -27.78
N SER A 197 -7.03 4.43 -28.81
CA SER A 197 -6.74 3.01 -29.07
C SER A 197 -5.35 2.87 -29.68
N CYS A 198 -4.56 1.95 -29.15
CA CYS A 198 -3.23 1.62 -29.68
C CYS A 198 -3.34 1.16 -31.13
N TYR A 199 -2.52 1.71 -32.01
CA TYR A 199 -2.58 1.36 -33.43
C TYR A 199 -2.25 -0.12 -33.70
N ARG A 200 -1.39 -0.73 -32.87
CA ARG A 200 -0.99 -2.14 -32.98
C ARG A 200 -2.00 -3.10 -32.35
N CYS A 201 -2.23 -3.03 -31.04
CA CYS A 201 -3.05 -4.01 -30.33
C CYS A 201 -4.53 -3.64 -30.23
N LYS A 202 -4.92 -2.43 -30.63
CA LYS A 202 -6.29 -1.88 -30.56
C LYS A 202 -6.84 -1.67 -29.16
N GLU A 203 -6.11 -2.02 -28.11
CA GLU A 203 -6.47 -1.71 -26.73
C GLU A 203 -6.43 -0.21 -26.47
N TRP A 204 -7.41 0.29 -25.72
CA TRP A 204 -7.46 1.69 -25.31
C TRP A 204 -6.36 1.98 -24.27
N CYS A 205 -5.65 3.09 -24.46
CA CYS A 205 -4.61 3.53 -23.54
C CYS A 205 -4.76 5.03 -23.22
N ARG A 206 -4.73 5.35 -21.93
CA ARG A 206 -4.89 6.73 -21.43
C ARG A 206 -3.75 7.64 -21.84
N LEU A 207 -2.53 7.11 -21.88
CA LEU A 207 -1.29 7.85 -22.16
C LEU A 207 -0.53 7.14 -23.30
N PRO A 208 -0.99 7.28 -24.56
CA PRO A 208 -0.30 6.71 -25.71
C PRO A 208 1.10 7.32 -25.86
N VAL A 209 2.03 6.53 -26.39
CA VAL A 209 3.35 7.00 -26.80
C VAL A 209 3.27 7.39 -28.27
N ILE A 210 3.73 8.60 -28.59
CA ILE A 210 3.79 9.10 -29.97
C ILE A 210 5.15 8.72 -30.53
N THR A 211 5.17 7.92 -31.58
CA THR A 211 6.45 7.61 -32.27
C THR A 211 6.85 8.76 -33.20
N PRO A 212 8.15 8.90 -33.58
CA PRO A 212 8.60 9.88 -34.58
C PRO A 212 7.90 9.74 -35.95
N CYS A 213 7.39 8.53 -36.26
CA CYS A 213 6.56 8.27 -37.44
C CYS A 213 5.05 8.46 -37.18
N ARG A 214 4.68 9.17 -36.11
CA ARG A 214 3.33 9.60 -35.72
C ARG A 214 2.33 8.48 -35.39
N HIS A 215 2.78 7.23 -35.30
CA HIS A 215 1.94 6.15 -34.78
C HIS A 215 1.78 6.28 -33.27
N LEU A 216 0.53 6.14 -32.80
CA LEU A 216 0.16 6.16 -31.40
C LEU A 216 0.07 4.73 -30.86
N LEU A 217 0.96 4.39 -29.94
CA LEU A 217 1.12 3.03 -29.42
C LEU A 217 0.99 3.01 -27.90
N CYS A 218 0.42 1.93 -27.36
CA CYS A 218 0.47 1.72 -25.91
C CYS A 218 1.90 1.41 -25.46
N LEU A 219 2.17 1.62 -24.17
CA LEU A 219 3.48 1.41 -23.58
C LEU A 219 4.02 -0.01 -23.82
N ASP A 220 3.17 -1.03 -23.72
CA ASP A 220 3.56 -2.43 -23.94
C ASP A 220 3.99 -2.68 -25.39
N CYS A 221 3.29 -2.09 -26.36
CA CYS A 221 3.64 -2.24 -27.78
C CYS A 221 4.94 -1.52 -28.11
N VAL A 222 5.20 -0.35 -27.52
CA VAL A 222 6.46 0.36 -27.69
C VAL A 222 7.63 -0.41 -27.08
N ALA A 223 7.45 -1.00 -25.90
CA ALA A 223 8.50 -1.73 -25.21
C ALA A 223 8.97 -3.02 -25.92
N LEU A 224 8.28 -3.47 -26.97
CA LEU A 224 8.67 -4.67 -27.73
C LEU A 224 9.97 -4.48 -28.53
N ASP A 225 10.31 -3.26 -28.91
CA ASP A 225 11.50 -2.96 -29.69
C ASP A 225 11.99 -1.54 -29.38
N SER A 226 13.22 -1.42 -28.89
CA SER A 226 13.82 -0.13 -28.52
C SER A 226 14.47 0.60 -29.69
N GLU A 227 14.59 -0.04 -30.86
CA GLU A 227 15.33 0.51 -32.01
C GLU A 227 14.44 0.96 -33.17
N LYS A 228 13.17 0.54 -33.19
CA LYS A 228 12.24 0.90 -34.27
C LYS A 228 10.77 0.86 -33.86
N CYS A 229 9.94 1.53 -34.68
CA CYS A 229 8.49 1.51 -34.53
C CYS A 229 7.94 0.09 -34.70
N THR A 230 7.11 -0.32 -33.72
CA THR A 230 6.54 -1.66 -33.65
C THR A 230 5.20 -1.77 -34.37
N PHE A 231 4.70 -0.69 -35.00
CA PHE A 231 3.51 -0.77 -35.84
C PHE A 231 3.78 -1.63 -37.10
N PRO A 232 2.96 -2.65 -37.39
CA PRO A 232 3.17 -3.54 -38.53
C PRO A 232 3.30 -2.76 -39.85
N GLY A 233 4.36 -3.02 -40.61
CA GLY A 233 4.61 -2.39 -41.91
C GLY A 233 5.27 -1.02 -41.88
N CYS A 234 5.47 -0.40 -40.71
CA CYS A 234 6.13 0.90 -40.61
C CYS A 234 7.65 0.80 -40.80
N GLY A 235 8.34 0.01 -39.97
CA GLY A 235 9.78 -0.21 -40.07
C GLY A 235 10.68 1.00 -39.77
N ASN A 236 10.12 2.13 -39.31
CA ASN A 236 10.87 3.34 -39.00
C ASN A 236 11.83 3.12 -37.83
N SER A 237 13.14 3.22 -38.07
CA SER A 237 14.18 3.18 -37.03
C SER A 237 14.19 4.47 -36.22
N TYR A 238 14.37 4.33 -34.91
CA TYR A 238 14.58 5.46 -34.01
C TYR A 238 16.01 5.97 -34.09
N LYS A 239 16.18 7.25 -33.82
CA LYS A 239 17.50 7.84 -33.63
C LYS A 239 18.04 7.39 -32.28
N MET A 240 18.93 6.40 -32.31
CA MET A 240 19.58 5.89 -31.11
C MET A 240 20.65 6.86 -30.61
N GLN A 241 20.69 7.06 -29.30
CA GLN A 241 21.80 7.72 -28.61
C GLN A 241 22.62 6.68 -27.86
N SER A 242 23.93 6.69 -28.05
CA SER A 242 24.84 5.74 -27.42
C SER A 242 25.38 6.26 -26.07
N PRO A 243 25.78 5.38 -25.14
CA PRO A 243 26.33 5.77 -23.84
C PRO A 243 27.63 6.60 -23.91
N GLU A 244 28.39 6.46 -24.99
CA GLU A 244 29.69 7.12 -25.18
C GLU A 244 29.55 8.60 -25.58
N ILE A 245 28.38 9.00 -26.09
CA ILE A 245 28.11 10.36 -26.57
C ILE A 245 27.57 11.19 -25.40
N ARG A 246 28.51 11.69 -24.58
CA ARG A 246 28.35 12.59 -23.42
C ARG A 246 27.35 12.13 -22.34
N THR A 247 27.87 11.99 -21.13
CA THR A 247 27.09 12.06 -19.88
C THR A 247 26.17 13.30 -19.92
N ARG A 248 24.85 13.08 -19.92
CA ARG A 248 23.86 14.15 -19.82
C ARG A 248 23.73 14.58 -18.36
N SER A 249 23.24 15.79 -18.12
CA SER A 249 22.79 16.21 -16.79
C SER A 249 21.71 15.26 -16.26
N GLU A 250 20.82 14.78 -17.13
CA GLU A 250 19.72 13.88 -16.74
C GLU A 250 20.14 12.41 -16.59
N ASN A 251 21.20 11.95 -17.28
CA ASN A 251 21.73 10.60 -17.08
C ASN A 251 23.27 10.64 -16.96
N PRO A 252 23.79 10.69 -15.72
CA PRO A 252 25.23 10.78 -15.47
C PRO A 252 25.97 9.45 -15.73
N ASN A 253 25.27 8.33 -15.86
CA ASN A 253 25.86 7.02 -16.11
C ASN A 253 24.93 6.16 -16.99
N PRO A 254 24.78 6.51 -18.28
CA PRO A 254 23.94 5.78 -19.21
C PRO A 254 24.45 4.35 -19.40
N LYS A 255 23.55 3.37 -19.37
CA LYS A 255 23.93 1.95 -19.41
C LYS A 255 23.89 1.30 -20.79
N TRP A 256 23.02 1.78 -21.68
CA TRP A 256 22.79 1.20 -23.00
C TRP A 256 22.29 2.27 -23.97
N PRO A 257 22.33 2.00 -25.29
CA PRO A 257 21.73 2.90 -26.26
C PRO A 257 20.21 3.04 -26.06
N VAL A 258 19.69 4.25 -26.27
CA VAL A 258 18.26 4.57 -26.07
C VAL A 258 17.68 5.32 -27.27
N PRO A 259 16.37 5.16 -27.58
CA PRO A 259 15.74 5.86 -28.69
C PRO A 259 15.49 7.33 -28.31
N GLN A 260 16.45 8.20 -28.64
CA GLN A 260 16.49 9.60 -28.24
C GLN A 260 15.26 10.36 -28.74
N ASP A 261 14.97 10.26 -30.03
CA ASP A 261 13.87 10.95 -30.69
C ASP A 261 12.50 10.47 -30.21
N LEU A 262 12.38 9.21 -29.80
CA LEU A 262 11.16 8.70 -29.18
C LEU A 262 10.95 9.29 -27.78
N ILE A 263 12.00 9.30 -26.95
CA ILE A 263 11.92 9.75 -25.55
C ILE A 263 11.69 11.26 -25.50
N GLU A 264 12.47 12.05 -26.25
CA GLU A 264 12.38 13.52 -26.28
C GLU A 264 11.07 14.05 -26.88
N LEU A 265 10.38 13.24 -27.68
CA LEU A 265 9.08 13.58 -28.26
C LEU A 265 7.92 13.42 -27.26
N GLN A 266 8.13 12.76 -26.12
CA GLN A 266 7.02 12.53 -25.19
C GLN A 266 6.76 13.76 -24.33
N PRO A 267 5.49 14.19 -24.19
CA PRO A 267 5.15 15.21 -23.21
C PRO A 267 5.27 14.65 -21.80
N SER A 268 5.65 15.51 -20.85
CA SER A 268 5.63 15.18 -19.43
C SER A 268 4.23 15.34 -18.85
N TYR A 269 3.99 14.63 -17.75
CA TYR A 269 2.73 14.64 -17.04
C TYR A 269 2.99 14.76 -15.54
N GLU A 270 2.27 15.65 -14.88
CA GLU A 270 2.33 15.75 -13.43
C GLU A 270 1.40 14.69 -12.80
N GLN A 271 1.94 13.97 -11.81
CA GLN A 271 1.17 13.04 -11.00
C GLN A 271 0.78 13.71 -9.69
N ASP A 272 -0.51 13.97 -9.51
CA ASP A 272 -1.08 14.36 -8.23
C ASP A 272 -1.17 13.18 -7.24
N ASP A 273 -1.59 13.47 -6.01
CA ASP A 273 -1.93 12.44 -5.03
C ASP A 273 -3.08 11.55 -5.55
N TRP A 274 -3.03 10.26 -5.19
CA TRP A 274 -4.14 9.35 -5.42
C TRP A 274 -5.38 9.89 -4.72
N ASN A 275 -6.38 10.28 -5.50
CA ASN A 275 -7.62 10.82 -4.98
C ASN A 275 -8.69 9.73 -5.00
N PRO A 276 -9.04 9.13 -3.86
CA PRO A 276 -10.21 8.28 -3.80
C PRO A 276 -11.45 9.18 -3.95
N ASP A 277 -12.27 8.95 -4.96
CA ASP A 277 -13.60 9.57 -5.01
C ASP A 277 -14.48 8.91 -3.94
N TRP A 278 -14.33 9.36 -2.71
CA TRP A 278 -14.94 8.83 -1.49
C TRP A 278 -16.45 8.61 -1.59
N HIS A 279 -17.17 9.32 -2.46
CA HIS A 279 -18.61 9.13 -2.64
C HIS A 279 -18.99 8.09 -3.69
N ALA A 280 -18.17 7.90 -4.73
CA ALA A 280 -18.46 7.01 -5.86
C ALA A 280 -17.61 5.73 -5.88
N THR A 281 -16.66 5.60 -4.97
CA THR A 281 -15.62 4.57 -5.09
C THR A 281 -16.04 3.20 -4.55
N SER A 282 -15.86 2.18 -5.38
CA SER A 282 -15.97 0.77 -5.01
C SER A 282 -14.64 0.21 -4.47
N SER A 283 -14.70 -0.79 -3.58
CA SER A 283 -13.51 -1.50 -3.08
C SER A 283 -13.73 -3.00 -3.11
N SER A 284 -12.85 -3.71 -3.80
CA SER A 284 -12.92 -5.19 -3.87
C SER A 284 -12.69 -5.85 -2.52
N LYS A 285 -11.85 -5.24 -1.66
CA LYS A 285 -11.63 -5.73 -0.29
C LYS A 285 -12.88 -5.55 0.55
N VAL A 286 -13.54 -4.40 0.46
CA VAL A 286 -14.74 -4.11 1.23
C VAL A 286 -15.93 -4.93 0.74
N ALA A 287 -16.09 -5.12 -0.57
CA ALA A 287 -17.09 -6.03 -1.13
C ALA A 287 -16.92 -7.47 -0.59
N TYR A 288 -15.68 -7.96 -0.52
CA TYR A 288 -15.37 -9.24 0.11
C TYR A 288 -15.72 -9.25 1.61
N LEU A 289 -15.35 -8.20 2.36
CA LEU A 289 -15.69 -8.07 3.78
C LEU A 289 -17.20 -8.08 4.02
N VAL A 290 -17.97 -7.30 3.27
CA VAL A 290 -19.45 -7.28 3.34
C VAL A 290 -20.01 -8.68 3.17
N LYS A 291 -19.56 -9.42 2.14
CA LYS A 291 -20.01 -10.80 1.89
C LYS A 291 -19.70 -11.72 3.08
N ARG A 292 -18.49 -11.64 3.63
CA ARG A 292 -18.07 -12.48 4.77
C ARG A 292 -18.81 -12.14 6.06
N LEU A 293 -19.01 -10.86 6.32
CA LEU A 293 -19.68 -10.39 7.54
C LEU A 293 -21.18 -10.66 7.52
N LYS A 294 -21.84 -10.57 6.35
CA LYS A 294 -23.24 -11.00 6.22
C LYS A 294 -23.42 -12.48 6.54
N ALA A 295 -22.55 -13.35 6.00
CA ALA A 295 -22.58 -14.77 6.31
C ALA A 295 -22.34 -15.06 7.81
N LEU A 296 -21.45 -14.29 8.46
CA LEU A 296 -21.23 -14.38 9.90
C LEU A 296 -22.45 -13.89 10.70
N GLN A 297 -23.10 -12.81 10.28
CA GLN A 297 -24.29 -12.28 10.93
C GLN A 297 -25.45 -13.28 10.85
N GLU A 298 -25.67 -13.90 9.69
CA GLU A 298 -26.67 -14.97 9.51
C GLU A 298 -26.37 -16.17 10.42
N SER A 299 -25.09 -16.53 10.56
CA SER A 299 -24.66 -17.63 11.44
C SER A 299 -24.91 -17.28 12.92
N ASN A 300 -24.57 -16.06 13.34
CA ASN A 300 -24.85 -15.55 14.68
C ASN A 300 -26.36 -15.50 14.98
N ILE A 301 -27.18 -15.12 14.00
CA ILE A 301 -28.64 -15.12 14.12
C ILE A 301 -29.17 -16.55 14.32
N LYS A 302 -28.70 -17.52 13.54
CA LYS A 302 -29.08 -18.95 13.70
C LYS A 302 -28.70 -19.51 15.08
N ILE A 303 -27.53 -19.14 15.59
CA ILE A 303 -27.10 -19.50 16.95
C ILE A 303 -28.05 -18.87 17.99
N GLY A 304 -28.40 -17.59 17.81
CA GLY A 304 -29.37 -16.90 18.67
C GLY A 304 -30.74 -17.56 18.71
N TYR A 305 -31.30 -17.94 17.55
CA TYR A 305 -32.60 -18.63 17.47
C TYR A 305 -32.57 -20.04 18.06
N SER A 306 -31.49 -20.81 17.87
CA SER A 306 -31.35 -22.14 18.47
C SER A 306 -31.30 -22.10 20.00
N VAL A 307 -30.72 -21.04 20.59
CA VAL A 307 -30.71 -20.83 22.04
C VAL A 307 -32.09 -20.42 22.57
N VAL A 308 -32.92 -19.74 21.78
CA VAL A 308 -34.28 -19.34 22.16
C VAL A 308 -35.27 -20.51 22.03
N GLN A 309 -35.20 -21.31 20.97
CA GLN A 309 -36.05 -22.50 20.82
C GLN A 309 -35.79 -23.57 21.89
N ASN A 310 -34.54 -23.74 22.34
CA ASN A 310 -34.22 -24.63 23.47
C ASN A 310 -34.72 -24.11 24.83
N LYS A 311 -35.15 -22.83 24.91
CA LYS A 311 -35.78 -22.26 26.12
C LYS A 311 -37.29 -22.31 26.08
N GLU A 312 -37.90 -22.30 24.89
CA GLU A 312 -39.37 -22.37 24.74
C GLU A 312 -39.93 -23.79 24.88
N SER A 313 -39.09 -24.84 24.95
CA SER A 313 -39.54 -26.20 25.25
C SER A 313 -39.70 -26.51 26.74
N THR A 314 -39.58 -25.53 27.63
CA THR A 314 -39.92 -25.68 29.05
C THR A 314 -40.71 -24.47 29.55
N SER A 315 -41.95 -24.78 29.98
CA SER A 315 -42.97 -23.97 30.66
C SER A 315 -43.74 -22.93 29.83
N ASP A 316 -44.93 -23.36 29.42
CA ASP A 316 -46.14 -22.56 29.31
C ASP A 316 -46.49 -21.84 30.63
N GLU A 317 -47.24 -20.74 30.45
CA GLU A 317 -48.07 -19.97 31.39
C GLU A 317 -47.51 -18.74 32.15
N LEU A 318 -48.31 -17.67 32.01
CA LEU A 318 -48.50 -16.46 32.84
C LEU A 318 -47.72 -15.16 32.53
N LEU A 319 -48.30 -14.41 31.58
CA LEU A 319 -48.83 -13.05 31.70
C LEU A 319 -48.13 -11.99 32.60
N ASN A 320 -47.90 -10.85 31.94
CA ASN A 320 -48.08 -9.46 32.38
C ASN A 320 -46.96 -8.68 33.10
N SER A 321 -46.55 -7.61 32.39
CA SER A 321 -46.49 -6.21 32.84
C SER A 321 -45.25 -5.67 33.59
N ASN A 322 -44.64 -4.70 32.91
CA ASN A 322 -44.25 -3.36 33.39
C ASN A 322 -43.00 -3.12 34.26
N LYS A 323 -42.21 -2.15 33.74
CA LYS A 323 -41.54 -1.02 34.40
C LYS A 323 -40.14 -1.16 35.04
N GLN A 324 -39.31 -0.20 34.60
CA GLN A 324 -38.33 0.62 35.35
C GLN A 324 -36.94 0.07 35.72
N LEU A 325 -35.93 0.63 35.01
CA LEU A 325 -34.93 1.59 35.52
C LEU A 325 -34.23 1.29 36.87
N GLY A 326 -32.90 1.16 36.84
CA GLY A 326 -32.03 1.74 37.88
C GLY A 326 -30.87 0.88 38.41
N LYS A 327 -29.65 1.34 38.14
CA LYS A 327 -28.47 1.42 39.03
C LYS A 327 -28.03 0.20 39.89
N ALA A 328 -26.84 -0.28 39.53
CA ALA A 328 -25.61 -0.28 40.34
C ALA A 328 -25.49 -1.09 41.65
N LEU A 329 -24.42 -1.91 41.65
CA LEU A 329 -23.42 -2.13 42.69
C LEU A 329 -23.65 -3.17 43.82
N LEU A 330 -22.69 -4.10 43.85
CA LEU A 330 -22.00 -4.75 44.99
C LEU A 330 -22.34 -6.20 45.40
N HIS A 331 -21.22 -6.94 45.43
CA HIS A 331 -20.82 -8.15 46.13
C HIS A 331 -21.05 -9.56 45.54
N PRO A 332 -19.97 -10.40 45.53
CA PRO A 332 -20.03 -11.81 45.20
C PRO A 332 -20.36 -12.60 46.47
N ASP A 333 -21.19 -13.64 46.35
CA ASP A 333 -20.85 -14.96 46.87
C ASP A 333 -21.97 -15.98 46.63
N THR A 334 -21.51 -17.15 46.18
CA THR A 334 -22.10 -18.47 46.37
C THR A 334 -23.50 -18.75 45.78
N CYS A 335 -23.57 -19.57 44.74
CA CYS A 335 -23.84 -21.01 44.89
C CYS A 335 -24.00 -21.66 43.51
N SER A 336 -23.23 -22.72 43.29
CA SER A 336 -23.23 -23.54 42.08
C SER A 336 -24.55 -24.29 41.93
N ASN A 337 -25.31 -24.00 40.86
CA ASN A 337 -26.30 -24.93 40.31
C ASN A 337 -25.67 -25.67 39.12
N PRO A 338 -25.60 -27.02 39.09
CA PRO A 338 -24.83 -27.73 38.07
C PRO A 338 -25.54 -27.96 36.72
N ASN A 339 -26.78 -27.52 36.51
CA ASN A 339 -27.62 -28.07 35.42
C ASN A 339 -28.14 -27.08 34.38
N ASP A 340 -27.48 -25.94 34.16
CA ASP A 340 -27.86 -25.04 33.06
C ASP A 340 -26.65 -24.50 32.30
N SER A 341 -25.85 -25.40 31.73
CA SER A 341 -24.80 -25.05 30.77
C SER A 341 -25.27 -25.28 29.34
N ALA A 342 -26.39 -24.67 28.94
CA ALA A 342 -26.53 -24.31 27.54
C ALA A 342 -25.41 -23.31 27.24
N LEU A 343 -24.30 -23.80 26.69
CA LEU A 343 -23.16 -23.02 26.23
C LEU A 343 -23.68 -21.92 25.30
N LYS A 344 -23.95 -20.74 25.86
CA LYS A 344 -24.26 -19.53 25.09
C LYS A 344 -22.98 -19.15 24.37
N ILE A 345 -22.82 -19.66 23.16
CA ILE A 345 -21.73 -19.27 22.28
C ILE A 345 -21.90 -17.76 22.04
N PRO A 346 -21.00 -16.91 22.54
CA PRO A 346 -21.14 -15.48 22.36
C PRO A 346 -21.03 -15.17 20.86
N PRO A 347 -21.79 -14.18 20.35
CA PRO A 347 -21.72 -13.82 18.94
C PRO A 347 -20.30 -13.42 18.58
N GLU A 348 -19.82 -13.89 17.42
CA GLU A 348 -18.49 -13.56 16.95
C GLU A 348 -18.36 -12.05 16.70
N LYS A 349 -17.27 -11.47 17.21
CA LYS A 349 -16.91 -10.06 16.97
C LYS A 349 -15.70 -10.00 16.05
N VAL A 350 -15.71 -9.04 15.13
CA VAL A 350 -14.64 -8.85 14.15
C VAL A 350 -13.98 -7.51 14.38
N ILE A 351 -12.65 -7.50 14.37
CA ILE A 351 -11.84 -6.28 14.35
C ILE A 351 -11.22 -6.16 12.96
N ILE A 352 -11.41 -5.02 12.31
CA ILE A 352 -10.91 -4.74 10.97
C ILE A 352 -9.78 -3.72 11.10
N PHE A 353 -8.62 -4.04 10.52
CA PHE A 353 -7.46 -3.16 10.51
C PHE A 353 -7.20 -2.65 9.10
N SER A 354 -6.83 -1.39 8.99
CA SER A 354 -6.28 -0.79 7.78
C SER A 354 -5.27 0.29 8.18
N GLN A 355 -4.17 0.36 7.43
CA GLN A 355 -3.16 1.40 7.60
C GLN A 355 -3.57 2.75 6.96
N PHE A 356 -4.55 2.70 6.05
CA PHE A 356 -5.04 3.88 5.33
C PHE A 356 -6.36 4.31 5.92
N LEU A 357 -6.41 5.58 6.34
CA LEU A 357 -7.61 6.18 6.90
C LEU A 357 -8.70 6.33 5.83
N GLU A 358 -8.30 6.61 4.59
CA GLU A 358 -9.15 6.66 3.41
C GLU A 358 -9.90 5.32 3.22
N HIS A 359 -9.19 4.19 3.37
CA HIS A 359 -9.80 2.86 3.30
C HIS A 359 -10.71 2.56 4.51
N ILE A 360 -10.37 3.07 5.71
CA ILE A 360 -11.22 2.94 6.89
C ILE A 360 -12.59 3.63 6.68
N HIS A 361 -12.60 4.83 6.10
CA HIS A 361 -13.86 5.53 5.80
C HIS A 361 -14.72 4.75 4.80
N VAL A 362 -14.11 4.22 3.74
CA VAL A 362 -14.83 3.38 2.75
C VAL A 362 -15.36 2.10 3.38
N ILE A 363 -14.60 1.46 4.28
CA ILE A 363 -15.07 0.30 5.06
C ILE A 363 -16.32 0.69 5.86
N GLU A 364 -16.26 1.77 6.64
CA GLU A 364 -17.37 2.20 7.49
C GLU A 364 -18.64 2.51 6.68
N GLN A 365 -18.51 3.28 5.60
CA GLN A 365 -19.62 3.66 4.74
C GLN A 365 -20.28 2.45 4.08
N GLN A 366 -19.50 1.56 3.46
CA GLN A 366 -20.06 0.40 2.75
C GLN A 366 -20.61 -0.68 3.70
N LEU A 367 -20.00 -0.87 4.87
CA LEU A 367 -20.55 -1.79 5.88
C LEU A 367 -21.86 -1.25 6.46
N THR A 368 -21.93 0.06 6.77
CA THR A 368 -23.15 0.71 7.25
C THR A 368 -24.25 0.64 6.20
N GLY A 369 -23.93 0.96 4.93
CA GLY A 369 -24.86 0.83 3.81
C GLY A 369 -25.34 -0.61 3.57
N ALA A 370 -24.54 -1.61 3.97
CA ALA A 370 -24.91 -3.02 3.93
C ALA A 370 -25.71 -3.49 5.16
N GLY A 371 -26.04 -2.60 6.10
CA GLY A 371 -26.79 -2.92 7.32
C GLY A 371 -25.97 -3.57 8.44
N ILE A 372 -24.63 -3.54 8.34
CA ILE A 372 -23.73 -4.12 9.34
C ILE A 372 -23.38 -3.05 10.37
N LYS A 373 -23.57 -3.35 11.66
CA LYS A 373 -23.24 -2.42 12.75
C LYS A 373 -21.72 -2.32 12.92
N VAL A 374 -21.19 -1.10 12.82
CA VAL A 374 -19.77 -0.80 12.98
C VAL A 374 -19.55 0.12 14.18
N SER A 375 -18.35 0.10 14.76
CA SER A 375 -17.89 1.09 15.73
C SER A 375 -16.44 1.41 15.43
N GLY A 376 -16.13 2.69 15.23
CA GLY A 376 -14.80 3.18 14.90
C GLY A 376 -13.97 3.48 16.15
N LEU A 377 -12.67 3.20 16.07
CA LEU A 377 -11.67 3.68 17.03
C LEU A 377 -10.62 4.46 16.24
N TYR A 378 -10.79 5.77 16.16
CA TYR A 378 -9.92 6.64 15.40
C TYR A 378 -9.12 7.54 16.35
N SER A 379 -7.79 7.57 16.18
CA SER A 379 -7.02 8.71 16.70
C SER A 379 -7.42 9.93 15.88
N PRO A 380 -7.76 11.08 16.50
CA PRO A 380 -8.19 12.26 15.77
C PRO A 380 -7.11 12.68 14.77
N MET A 381 -7.53 12.98 13.52
CA MET A 381 -6.62 13.59 12.54
C MET A 381 -6.10 14.91 13.10
N HIS A 382 -4.81 15.19 12.93
CA HIS A 382 -4.37 16.58 12.90
C HIS A 382 -5.10 17.26 11.75
N SER A 383 -6.00 18.17 12.08
CA SER A 383 -6.70 19.04 11.15
C SER A 383 -5.70 19.99 10.51
N THR A 384 -4.98 19.52 9.49
CA THR A 384 -4.22 20.38 8.58
C THR A 384 -4.93 20.40 7.24
N ASN A 385 -5.29 21.61 6.83
CA ASN A 385 -5.98 22.04 5.62
C ASN A 385 -7.51 21.91 5.65
N LYS A 386 -8.12 22.72 6.53
CA LYS A 386 -9.39 23.37 6.17
C LYS A 386 -9.14 24.23 4.93
N LEU A 387 -10.04 24.07 3.96
CA LEU A 387 -10.19 24.88 2.77
C LEU A 387 -9.92 26.37 3.06
N GLY A 388 -8.99 26.95 2.31
CA GLY A 388 -9.09 28.36 1.95
C GLY A 388 -10.17 28.48 0.87
N ILE A 389 -11.09 29.41 1.10
CA ILE A 389 -12.08 29.90 0.14
C ILE A 389 -11.36 30.44 -1.10
#